data_AF-A0A7S3HLY2-F1
#
_entry.id   AF-A0A7S3HLY2-F1
#
_cell.length_a   1.000
_cell.length_b   1.000
_cell.length_c   1.000
_cell.angle_alpha   90.00
_cell.angle_beta   90.00
_cell.angle_gamma   90.00
#
_symmetry.space_group_name_H-M   'P 1'
#
loop_
_entity.id
_entity.type
_entity.pdbx_description
1 polymer ?
#
loop_
_entity_poly.entity_id
_entity_poly.type
_entity_poly.pdbx_seq_one_letter_code
_entity_poly.pdbx_strand_id
1 'polypeptide(L)'
;VLLDLLVKPRLPLLDCRTHLTGLTREMLEGPRAVDLGEACKRLLHLLRPETLLVGYRLNSDLEALKLFHRPLIDVALLFEVESRKQHQHHPLRWMAEQLLHEVVD
;
A
#
# COMPACT_ATOMS: atom_id res chain seq x y z
N VAL A 1 11.92 1.32 -10.25
CA VAL A 1 10.52 0.96 -9.96
C VAL A 1 10.01 0.06 -11.08
N LEU A 2 9.41 -1.10 -10.78
CA LEU A 2 8.93 -2.07 -11.80
C LEU A 2 7.48 -1.81 -12.22
N LEU A 3 6.64 -1.38 -11.29
CA LEU A 3 5.24 -1.05 -11.52
C LEU A 3 4.91 0.21 -10.72
N ASP A 4 4.44 1.24 -11.41
CA ASP A 4 3.93 2.47 -10.83
C ASP A 4 2.75 2.94 -11.69
N LEU A 5 1.56 2.97 -11.11
CA LEU A 5 0.30 3.16 -11.84
C LEU A 5 -0.65 4.03 -11.02
N LEU A 6 -1.36 4.90 -11.73
CA LEU A 6 -2.54 5.58 -11.20
C LEU A 6 -3.76 4.72 -11.49
N VAL A 7 -4.60 4.49 -10.47
CA VAL A 7 -5.81 3.68 -10.60
C VAL A 7 -7.03 4.57 -10.45
N LYS A 8 -7.87 4.61 -11.50
CA LYS A 8 -9.13 5.33 -11.49
C LYS A 8 -10.16 4.56 -10.67
N PRO A 9 -10.73 5.14 -9.60
CA PRO A 9 -11.80 4.52 -8.85
C PRO A 9 -13.04 4.30 -9.72
N ARG A 10 -13.73 3.16 -9.53
CA ARG A 10 -14.97 2.85 -10.28
C ARG A 10 -16.15 3.69 -9.83
N LEU A 11 -16.17 4.09 -8.55
CA LEU A 11 -17.21 4.93 -7.97
C LEU A 11 -16.75 6.39 -7.93
N PRO A 12 -17.69 7.34 -7.90
CA PRO A 12 -17.37 8.75 -7.75
C PRO A 12 -16.47 8.98 -6.53
N LEU A 13 -15.34 9.65 -6.75
CA LEU A 13 -14.40 9.96 -5.68
C LEU A 13 -14.98 11.07 -4.81
N LEU A 14 -15.04 10.85 -3.49
CA LEU A 14 -15.47 11.86 -2.52
C LEU A 14 -14.30 12.73 -2.06
N ASP A 15 -13.19 12.09 -1.68
CA ASP A 15 -11.97 12.75 -1.20
C ASP A 15 -10.74 11.94 -1.65
N CYS A 16 -9.74 12.62 -2.22
CA CYS A 16 -8.47 12.02 -2.64
C CYS A 16 -7.49 11.83 -1.45
N ARG A 17 -7.75 12.52 -0.33
CA ARG A 17 -6.84 12.64 0.81
C ARG A 17 -5.44 13.09 0.38
N THR A 18 -5.36 14.10 -0.48
CA THR A 18 -4.11 14.57 -1.13
C THR A 18 -3.00 14.89 -0.14
N HIS A 19 -3.32 15.39 1.06
CA HIS A 19 -2.35 15.65 2.12
C HIS A 19 -1.66 14.40 2.67
N LEU A 20 -2.23 13.21 2.45
CA LEU A 20 -1.64 11.92 2.83
C LEU A 20 -1.09 11.16 1.62
N THR A 21 -1.79 11.20 0.48
CA THR A 21 -1.47 10.36 -0.68
C THR A 21 -0.64 11.08 -1.73
N GLY A 22 -0.61 12.42 -1.71
CA GLY A 22 -0.07 13.24 -2.80
C GLY A 22 -0.90 13.19 -4.09
N LEU A 23 -2.03 12.46 -4.13
CA LEU A 23 -2.85 12.27 -5.32
C LEU A 23 -3.86 13.39 -5.50
N THR A 24 -3.99 13.92 -6.72
CA THR A 24 -5.05 14.87 -7.08
C THR A 24 -6.14 14.17 -7.90
N ARG A 25 -7.34 14.79 -7.97
CA ARG A 25 -8.45 14.26 -8.76
C ARG A 25 -8.08 14.19 -10.25
N GLU A 26 -7.36 15.18 -10.75
CA GLU A 26 -6.92 15.28 -12.14
C GLU A 26 -5.96 14.14 -12.50
N MET A 27 -5.11 13.71 -11.56
CA MET A 27 -4.25 12.55 -11.75
C MET A 27 -5.07 11.26 -11.90
N LEU A 28 -6.08 11.08 -11.05
CA LEU A 28 -6.91 9.86 -11.00
C LEU A 28 -7.96 9.79 -12.11
N GLU A 29 -8.44 10.93 -12.61
CA GLU A 29 -9.42 11.00 -13.69
C GLU A 29 -8.77 11.20 -15.08
N GLY A 30 -7.47 11.55 -15.10
CA GLY A 30 -6.71 11.82 -16.31
C GLY A 30 -6.35 10.58 -17.14
N PRO A 31 -5.79 10.79 -18.35
CA PRO A 31 -5.57 9.72 -19.33
C PRO A 31 -4.50 8.70 -18.94
N ARG A 32 -3.69 9.00 -17.91
CA ARG A 32 -2.66 8.09 -17.38
C ARG A 32 -3.22 7.06 -16.39
N ALA A 33 -4.41 7.28 -15.85
CA ALA A 33 -5.01 6.37 -14.89
C ALA A 33 -5.65 5.16 -15.58
N VAL A 34 -5.40 3.97 -15.06
CA VAL A 34 -5.98 2.70 -15.53
C VAL A 34 -7.09 2.24 -14.59
N ASP A 35 -7.95 1.31 -15.02
CA ASP A 35 -8.90 0.69 -14.10
C ASP A 35 -8.21 -0.33 -13.18
N LEU A 36 -8.86 -0.66 -12.06
CA LEU A 36 -8.34 -1.60 -11.06
C LEU A 36 -8.03 -2.99 -11.66
N GLY A 37 -8.83 -3.46 -12.62
CA GLY A 37 -8.62 -4.77 -13.24
C GLY A 37 -7.33 -4.81 -14.05
N GLU A 38 -7.05 -3.75 -14.81
CA GLU A 38 -5.78 -3.62 -15.55
C GLU A 38 -4.57 -3.49 -14.61
N ALA A 39 -4.70 -2.71 -13.53
CA ALA A 39 -3.64 -2.62 -12.52
C ALA A 39 -3.34 -3.99 -11.89
N CYS A 40 -4.37 -4.73 -11.47
CA CYS A 40 -4.20 -6.07 -10.92
C CYS A 40 -3.62 -7.06 -11.93
N LYS A 41 -4.00 -7.01 -13.21
CA LYS A 41 -3.40 -7.85 -14.26
C LYS A 41 -1.90 -7.60 -14.40
N ARG A 42 -1.48 -6.34 -14.43
CA ARG A 42 -0.05 -5.97 -14.53
C ARG A 42 0.72 -6.39 -13.29
N LEU A 43 0.14 -6.21 -12.10
CA LEU A 43 0.74 -6.70 -10.85
C LEU A 43 0.88 -8.22 -10.87
N LEU A 44 -0.17 -8.96 -11.22
CA LEU A 44 -0.14 -10.43 -11.29
C LEU A 44 0.84 -10.97 -12.33
N HIS A 45 1.17 -10.19 -13.38
CA HIS A 45 2.22 -10.58 -14.33
C HIS A 45 3.63 -10.56 -13.70
N LEU A 46 3.83 -9.79 -12.63
CA LEU A 46 5.08 -9.71 -11.88
C LEU A 46 5.14 -10.71 -10.73
N LEU A 47 3.97 -11.16 -10.24
CA LEU A 47 3.87 -12.06 -9.10
C LEU A 47 3.81 -13.51 -9.55
N ARG A 48 4.59 -14.36 -8.88
CA ARG A 48 4.47 -15.82 -8.91
C ARG A 48 3.89 -16.28 -7.57
N PRO A 49 3.31 -17.50 -7.49
CA PRO A 49 2.77 -18.02 -6.24
C PRO A 49 3.78 -17.98 -5.08
N GLU A 50 5.08 -18.12 -5.37
CA GLU A 50 6.17 -18.12 -4.40
C GLU A 50 6.77 -16.73 -4.13
N THR A 51 6.36 -15.68 -4.85
CA THR A 51 6.90 -14.34 -4.68
C THR A 51 6.62 -13.83 -3.27
N LEU A 52 7.64 -13.53 -2.47
CA LEU A 52 7.43 -12.96 -1.13
C LEU A 52 7.05 -11.48 -1.22
N LEU A 53 5.84 -11.12 -0.79
CA LEU A 53 5.45 -9.71 -0.65
C LEU A 53 6.00 -9.16 0.66
N VAL A 54 6.63 -7.99 0.62
CA VAL A 54 7.12 -7.30 1.82
C VAL A 54 6.56 -5.89 1.81
N GLY A 55 5.99 -5.47 2.93
CA GLY A 55 5.40 -4.13 3.06
C GLY A 55 4.86 -3.87 4.45
N TYR A 56 4.21 -2.74 4.64
CA TYR A 56 3.67 -2.30 5.92
C TYR A 56 2.15 -2.30 5.88
N ARG A 57 1.51 -3.09 6.76
CA ARG A 57 0.05 -3.24 6.83
C ARG A 57 -0.59 -3.73 5.52
N LEU A 58 0.05 -4.72 4.91
CA LEU A 58 -0.31 -5.25 3.58
C LEU A 58 -1.75 -5.78 3.50
N ASN A 59 -2.37 -6.17 4.63
CA ASN A 59 -3.77 -6.61 4.62
C ASN A 59 -4.71 -5.54 4.03
N SER A 60 -4.52 -4.27 4.39
CA SER A 60 -5.35 -3.17 3.88
C SER A 60 -5.13 -2.92 2.39
N ASP A 61 -3.89 -3.04 1.92
CA ASP A 61 -3.55 -2.86 0.50
C ASP A 61 -4.10 -4.01 -0.36
N LEU A 62 -3.93 -5.26 0.10
CA LEU A 62 -4.43 -6.44 -0.60
C LEU A 62 -5.96 -6.46 -0.66
N GLU A 63 -6.64 -6.02 0.40
CA GLU A 63 -8.09 -5.84 0.40
C GLU A 63 -8.54 -4.80 -0.63
N ALA A 64 -7.86 -3.65 -0.70
CA ALA A 64 -8.16 -2.61 -1.69
C ALA A 64 -7.92 -3.10 -3.14
N LEU A 65 -6.88 -3.93 -3.35
CA LEU A 65 -6.58 -4.57 -4.63
C LEU A 65 -7.49 -5.76 -4.96
N LYS A 66 -8.27 -6.24 -3.98
CA LYS A 66 -9.08 -7.48 -4.07
C LYS A 66 -8.24 -8.70 -4.41
N LEU A 67 -7.05 -8.79 -3.82
CA LEU A 67 -6.09 -9.86 -4.04
C LEU A 67 -5.87 -10.66 -2.76
N PHE A 68 -5.56 -11.94 -2.93
CA PHE A 68 -5.11 -12.81 -1.87
C PHE A 68 -3.76 -13.40 -2.27
N HIS A 69 -2.79 -13.34 -1.37
CA HIS A 69 -1.43 -13.84 -1.59
C HIS A 69 -0.83 -14.31 -0.27
N ARG A 70 -0.16 -15.48 -0.25
CA ARG A 70 0.15 -16.21 1.00
C ARG A 70 1.63 -16.25 1.44
N PRO A 71 2.64 -15.99 0.60
CA PRO A 71 3.93 -15.57 1.10
C PRO A 71 3.96 -14.04 1.25
N LEU A 72 3.85 -13.57 2.49
CA LEU A 72 4.03 -12.15 2.83
C LEU A 72 4.78 -11.96 4.15
N ILE A 73 5.52 -10.87 4.24
CA ILE A 73 6.08 -10.29 5.47
C ILE A 73 5.43 -8.92 5.66
N ASP A 74 4.69 -8.77 6.75
CA ASP A 74 4.15 -7.48 7.16
C ASP A 74 5.05 -6.86 8.24
N VAL A 75 5.74 -5.77 7.88
CA VAL A 75 6.69 -5.07 8.74
C VAL A 75 6.02 -4.52 10.00
N ALA A 76 4.73 -4.17 9.95
CA ALA A 76 3.99 -3.68 11.10
C ALA A 76 3.91 -4.72 12.24
N LEU A 77 4.04 -6.00 11.91
CA LEU A 77 3.94 -7.11 12.84
C LEU A 77 5.30 -7.58 13.39
N LEU A 78 6.41 -7.04 12.86
CA LEU A 78 7.76 -7.50 13.23
C LEU A 78 8.25 -6.95 14.58
N PHE A 79 7.72 -5.81 15.02
CA PHE A 79 8.19 -5.11 16.22
C PHE A 79 7.09 -5.04 17.27
N GLU A 80 7.44 -5.42 18.49
CA GLU A 80 6.53 -5.36 19.63
C GLU A 80 6.21 -3.91 20.01
N VAL A 81 4.95 -3.67 20.35
CA VAL A 81 4.51 -2.39 20.92
C VAL A 81 4.22 -2.63 22.40
N GLU A 82 4.86 -1.85 23.26
CA GLU A 82 4.64 -1.89 24.70
C GLU A 82 3.29 -1.22 25.04
N SER A 83 2.21 -1.93 24.79
CA SER A 83 0.83 -1.45 25.00
C SER A 83 -0.09 -2.57 25.41
N ARG A 84 -1.04 -2.26 26.30
CA ARG A 84 -2.09 -3.19 26.75
C ARG A 84 -3.23 -3.35 25.74
N LYS A 85 -3.21 -2.62 24.62
CA LYS A 85 -4.26 -2.69 23.59
C LYS A 85 -3.85 -3.69 22.49
N GLN A 86 -4.75 -4.62 22.20
CA GLN A 86 -4.59 -5.60 21.13
C GLN A 86 -4.44 -4.90 19.76
N HIS A 87 -3.56 -5.43 18.90
CA HIS A 87 -3.34 -4.98 17.51
C HIS A 87 -2.76 -3.56 17.33
N GLN A 88 -1.90 -3.13 18.26
CA GLN A 88 -1.10 -1.92 18.03
C GLN A 88 0.19 -2.24 17.28
N HIS A 89 0.57 -1.31 16.40
CA HIS A 89 1.78 -1.35 15.59
C HIS A 89 2.42 0.03 15.63
N HIS A 90 3.75 0.08 15.60
CA HIS A 90 4.45 1.35 15.45
C HIS A 90 4.21 1.92 14.04
N PRO A 91 3.94 3.23 13.88
CA PRO A 91 3.84 3.86 12.57
C PRO A 91 5.10 3.64 11.73
N LEU A 92 4.96 3.46 10.41
CA LEU A 92 6.10 3.26 9.52
C LEU A 92 7.14 4.39 9.61
N ARG A 93 6.68 5.65 9.70
CA ARG A 93 7.56 6.82 9.92
C ARG A 93 8.40 6.67 11.18
N TRP A 94 7.77 6.28 12.29
CA TRP A 94 8.48 6.05 13.55
C TRP A 94 9.53 4.95 13.39
N MET A 95 9.18 3.83 12.73
CA MET A 95 10.12 2.73 12.50
C MET A 95 11.30 3.15 11.61
N ALA A 96 11.05 3.95 10.57
CA ALA A 96 12.13 4.49 9.73
C ALA A 96 13.08 5.39 10.53
N GLU A 97 12.52 6.30 11.36
CA GLU A 97 13.30 7.16 12.24
C GLU A 97 14.15 6.36 13.25
N GLN A 98 13.58 5.31 13.85
CA GLN A 98 14.28 4.51 14.86
C GLN A 98 15.30 3.52 14.27
N LEU A 99 14.98 2.87 13.15
CA LEU A 99 15.78 1.77 12.61
C LEU A 99 16.75 2.22 11.52
N LEU A 100 16.38 3.23 10.73
CA LEU A 100 17.18 3.71 9.60
C LEU A 100 17.83 5.07 9.89
N HIS A 101 17.43 5.75 10.97
CA HIS A 101 17.83 7.13 11.28
C HIS A 101 17.45 8.12 10.16
N GLU A 102 16.37 7.81 9.44
CA GLU A 102 15.83 8.64 8.37
C GLU A 102 14.53 9.31 8.83
N VAL A 103 14.39 10.61 8.56
CA VAL A 103 13.12 11.32 8.74
C VAL A 103 12.32 11.17 7.46
N VAL A 104 11.15 10.54 7.57
CA VAL A 104 10.21 10.39 6.45
C VAL A 104 9.12 11.44 6.61
N ASP A 105 9.11 12.44 5.73
CA ASP A 105 8.13 13.53 5.73
C ASP A 105 6.72 13.06 5.35
#